data_AF-A0A9P1V4P6-F1
#
_entry.id   AF-A0A9P1V4P6-F1
#
_cell.length_a   1.000
_cell.length_b   1.000
_cell.length_c   1.000
_cell.angle_alpha   90.00
_cell.angle_beta   90.00
_cell.angle_gamma   90.00
#
_symmetry.space_group_name_H-M   'P 1'
#
loop_
_entity.id
_entity.type
_entity.pdbx_description
1 polymer ?
#
loop_
_entity_poly.entity_id
_entity_poly.type
_entity_poly.pdbx_seq_one_letter_code
_entity_poly.pdbx_strand_id
1 'polypeptide(L)' 'MYLALSKAGYGSYKELTELDTPELLDMVEFENISADIQHHQMEEAKNGNS' A
#
# COMPACT_ATOMS: atom_id res chain seq x y z
N MET A 1 -0.34 -6.35 8.25
CA MET A 1 -1.05 -5.07 8.07
C MET A 1 -0.28 -3.92 8.70
N TYR A 2 -0.35 -3.70 10.02
CA TYR A 2 0.36 -2.59 10.71
C TYR A 2 1.87 -2.52 10.42
N LEU A 3 2.58 -3.65 10.45
CA LEU A 3 4.01 -3.68 10.14
C LEU A 3 4.31 -3.30 8.68
N ALA A 4 3.44 -3.65 7.74
CA ALA A 4 3.62 -3.32 6.33
C ALA A 4 3.42 -1.82 6.11
N LEU A 5 2.35 -1.26 6.67
CA LEU A 5 2.08 0.18 6.65
C LEU A 5 3.20 0.98 7.33
N SER A 6 3.72 0.49 8.46
CA SER A 6 4.83 1.15 9.14
C SER A 6 6.11 1.15 8.29
N LYS A 7 6.40 0.03 7.60
CA LYS A 7 7.52 -0.06 6.66
C LYS A 7 7.34 0.83 5.43
N ALA A 8 6.10 1.03 4.99
CA ALA A 8 5.77 1.94 3.90
C ALA A 8 5.81 3.43 4.31
N GLY A 9 6.02 3.72 5.60
CA GLY A 9 6.23 5.08 6.10
C GLY A 9 4.97 5.81 6.57
N TYR A 10 3.84 5.10 6.71
CA TYR A 10 2.58 5.69 7.15
C TYR A 10 2.53 6.06 8.64
N GLY A 11 3.52 5.63 9.42
CA GLY A 11 3.61 5.89 10.85
C GLY A 11 4.39 4.80 11.58
N SER A 12 4.64 5.00 12.87
CA SER A 12 5.17 3.94 13.72
C SER A 12 4.13 2.85 13.92
N TYR A 13 4.59 1.64 14.25
CA TYR A 13 3.70 0.53 14.60
C TYR A 13 2.70 0.91 15.71
N LYS A 14 3.17 1.68 16.70
CA LYS A 14 2.35 2.12 17.83
C LYS A 14 1.22 3.06 17.38
N GLU A 15 1.55 4.09 16.61
CA GLU A 15 0.57 5.05 16.09
C GLU A 15 -0.49 4.34 15.23
N LEU A 16 -0.06 3.39 14.39
CA LEU A 16 -0.98 2.65 13.53
C LEU A 16 -1.92 1.71 14.30
N THR A 17 -1.51 1.19 15.47
CA THR A 17 -2.39 0.38 16.33
C THR A 17 -3.40 1.20 17.12
N GLU A 18 -3.22 2.52 17.18
CA GLU A 18 -4.10 3.46 17.87
C GLU A 18 -5.14 4.10 16.92
N LEU A 19 -5.05 3.84 15.61
CA LEU A 19 -6.04 4.28 14.61
C LEU A 19 -7.39 3.58 14.78
N ASP A 20 -8.46 4.28 14.43
CA ASP A 20 -9.76 3.65 14.33
C ASP A 20 -9.79 2.67 13.15
N THR A 21 -10.65 1.64 13.26
CA THR A 21 -10.71 0.57 12.25
C THR A 21 -11.00 1.08 10.83
N PRO A 22 -11.91 2.05 10.59
CA PRO A 22 -12.15 2.56 9.24
C PRO A 22 -10.92 3.23 8.62
N GLU A 23 -10.23 4.08 9.39
CA GLU A 23 -9.04 4.81 8.91
C GLU A 23 -7.93 3.85 8.50
N LEU A 24 -7.73 2.81 9.31
CA LEU A 24 -6.79 1.74 9.00
C LEU A 24 -7.16 0.97 7.72
N LEU A 25 -8.45 0.70 7.51
CA LEU A 25 -8.92 0.00 6.31
C LEU A 25 -8.75 0.85 5.06
N ASP A 26 -9.03 2.14 5.12
CA ASP A 26 -8.81 3.08 4.01
C ASP A 26 -7.33 3.10 3.60
N MET A 27 -6.41 3.13 4.57
CA MET A 27 -4.97 3.08 4.30
C MET A 27 -4.53 1.77 3.64
N VAL A 28 -5.11 0.64 4.05
CA VAL A 28 -4.82 -0.67 3.45
C VAL A 28 -5.37 -0.76 2.04
N GLU A 29 -6.57 -0.25 1.79
CA GLU A 29 -7.17 -0.21 0.46
C GLU A 29 -6.33 0.64 -0.49
N PHE A 30 -5.88 1.82 -0.06
CA PHE A 30 -5.00 2.67 -0.84
C PHE A 30 -3.71 1.95 -1.26
N GLU A 31 -3.07 1.24 -0.33
CA GLU A 31 -1.84 0.48 -0.62
C GLU A 31 -2.08 -0.65 -1.62
N ASN A 32 -3.19 -1.38 -1.49
CA ASN A 32 -3.52 -2.46 -2.41
C ASN A 32 -3.74 -1.92 -3.83
N ILE A 33 -4.53 -0.85 -3.97
CA ILE A 33 -4.78 -0.21 -5.27
C ILE A 33 -3.47 0.31 -5.88
N SER A 34 -2.61 0.93 -5.06
CA SER A 34 -1.31 1.45 -5.52
C SER A 34 -0.39 0.34 -6.02
N ALA A 35 -0.35 -0.79 -5.31
CA ALA A 35 0.43 -1.96 -5.72
C ALA A 35 -0.09 -2.56 -7.04
N ASP A 36 -1.41 -2.65 -7.21
CA ASP A 36 -2.03 -3.15 -8.45
C ASP A 36 -1.71 -2.24 -9.65
N ILE A 37 -1.76 -0.92 -9.47
CA ILE A 37 -1.39 0.05 -10.51
C ILE A 37 0.10 -0.10 -10.88
N GLN A 38 0.99 -0.15 -9.90
CA GLN A 38 2.42 -0.31 -10.15
C GLN A 38 2.73 -1.62 -10.87
N HIS A 39 2.10 -2.71 -10.44
CA HIS A 39 2.24 -4.01 -11.08
C HIS A 39 1.77 -3.95 -12.53
N HIS A 40 0.59 -3.35 -12.80
CA HIS A 40 0.09 -3.18 -14.16
C HIS A 40 1.07 -2.39 -15.04
N GLN A 41 1.57 -1.26 -14.56
CA GLN A 41 2.54 -0.43 -15.28
C GLN A 41 3.87 -1.17 -15.55
N MET A 42 4.33 -1.99 -14.61
CA MET A 42 5.50 -2.83 -14.80
C MET A 42 5.28 -3.88 -15.90
N GLU A 43 4.11 -4.51 -15.94
CA GLU A 43 3.77 -5.48 -16.99
C GLU A 43 3.63 -4.81 -18.37
N GLU A 44 3.04 -3.61 -18.45
CA GLU A 44 3.01 -2.83 -19.69
C GLU A 44 4.42 -2.46 -20.16
N ALA A 45 5.30 -2.01 -19.27
CA ALA A 45 6.67 -1.65 -19.60
C ALA A 45 7.49 -2.86 -20.10
N LYS A 46 7.25 -4.07 -19.56
CA LYS A 46 7.87 -5.32 -20.05
C LYS A 46 7.40 -5.69 -21.46
N ASN A 47 6.12 -5.45 -21.76
CA ASN A 47 5.52 -5.82 -23.05
C ASN A 47 5.70 -4.75 -24.14
N GLY A 48 5.93 -3.49 -23.76
CA GLY A 48 6.16 -2.37 -24.68
C GLY A 48 7.58 -2.25 -25.25
N ASN A 49 8.48 -3.16 -24.89
CA ASN A 49 9.87 -3.20 -25.36
C ASN A 49 10.12 -4.30 -26.42
N SER A 50 9.06 -4.73 -27.13
CA SER A 50 9.11 -5.64 -28.30
C SER A 50 9.05 -4.89 -29.63
#